data_AF-A0A0U1KSM7-F1
#
_entry.id   AF-A0A0U1KSM7-F1
#
_cell.length_a   1.000
_cell.length_b   1.000
_cell.length_c   1.000
_cell.angle_alpha   90.00
_cell.angle_beta   90.00
_cell.angle_gamma   90.00
#
_symmetry.space_group_name_H-M   'P 1'
#
loop_
_entity.id
_entity.type
_entity.pdbx_description
1 polymer ?
#
loop_
_entity_poly.entity_id
_entity_poly.type
_entity_poly.pdbx_seq_one_letter_code
_entity_poly.pdbx_strand_id
1 'polypeptide(L)'
;MNELEESPVTLDDTGVMNGNFHSGLIAEDDSIPIEMMLEKIAKEAGVAVEDMLGGSKVRAVVMARRRFIYQALKSGLITGAELARQLNVSQSQITRGFKAYNKDTTVFT
;
A
#
# COMPACT_ATOMS: atom_id res chain seq x y z
N MET A 1 -5.99 -51.72 -18.90
CA MET A 1 -6.46 -51.91 -17.52
C MET A 1 -5.71 -50.89 -16.68
N ASN A 2 -6.40 -49.81 -16.35
CA ASN A 2 -5.94 -48.72 -15.49
C ASN A 2 -6.16 -49.15 -14.04
N GLU A 3 -5.15 -49.02 -13.19
CA GLU A 3 -5.35 -48.89 -11.74
C GLU A 3 -4.51 -47.70 -11.28
N LEU A 4 -5.24 -46.61 -11.03
CA LEU A 4 -4.79 -45.37 -10.44
C LEU A 4 -4.78 -45.61 -8.92
N GLU A 5 -3.63 -45.46 -8.27
CA GLU A 5 -3.56 -45.47 -6.80
C GLU A 5 -4.16 -44.16 -6.26
N GLU A 6 -5.45 -44.21 -5.93
CA GLU A 6 -6.13 -43.18 -5.15
C GLU A 6 -5.76 -43.33 -3.68
N SER A 7 -4.91 -42.43 -3.17
CA SER A 7 -4.70 -42.26 -1.74
C SER A 7 -5.92 -41.58 -1.09
N PRO A 8 -6.36 -41.99 0.11
CA PRO A 8 -7.58 -41.49 0.73
C PRO A 8 -7.44 -40.03 1.21
N VAL A 9 -8.33 -39.17 0.73
CA VAL A 9 -8.50 -37.78 1.18
C VAL A 9 -9.09 -37.79 2.60
N THR A 10 -8.30 -37.37 3.60
CA THR A 10 -8.81 -37.12 4.95
C THR A 10 -9.45 -35.73 5.00
N LEU A 11 -10.75 -35.68 5.27
CA LEU A 11 -11.51 -34.45 5.56
C LEU A 11 -11.25 -34.03 7.01
N ASP A 12 -10.79 -32.80 7.25
CA ASP A 12 -10.68 -32.21 8.58
C ASP A 12 -11.88 -31.30 8.89
N ASP A 13 -12.52 -31.56 10.05
CA ASP A 13 -13.78 -30.96 10.54
C ASP A 13 -13.67 -29.48 11.00
N THR A 14 -12.77 -28.67 10.41
CA THR A 14 -12.54 -27.30 10.90
C THR A 14 -13.14 -26.18 10.04
N GLY A 15 -13.70 -26.49 8.86
CA GLY A 15 -14.45 -25.49 8.07
C GLY A 15 -13.65 -24.23 7.67
N VAL A 16 -12.32 -24.24 7.79
CA VAL A 16 -11.43 -23.17 7.38
C VAL A 16 -10.40 -23.76 6.42
N MET A 17 -10.58 -23.49 5.12
CA MET A 17 -9.64 -23.92 4.10
C MET A 17 -8.28 -23.24 4.30
N ASN A 18 -7.31 -24.00 4.80
CA ASN A 18 -5.91 -23.61 4.77
C ASN A 18 -5.31 -23.94 3.39
N GLY A 19 -5.09 -22.89 2.60
CA GLY A 19 -3.89 -22.70 1.79
C GLY A 19 -3.58 -23.72 0.70
N ASN A 20 -4.07 -23.44 -0.51
CA ASN A 20 -3.23 -23.59 -1.69
C ASN A 20 -3.49 -22.41 -2.63
N PHE A 21 -2.94 -21.24 -2.28
CA PHE A 21 -2.86 -20.14 -3.24
C PHE A 21 -1.87 -20.59 -4.32
N HIS A 22 -2.41 -21.14 -5.40
CA HIS A 22 -1.71 -21.23 -6.66
C HIS A 22 -1.25 -19.81 -7.00
N SER A 23 0.04 -19.55 -6.79
CA SER A 23 0.74 -18.36 -7.26
C SER A 23 0.79 -18.43 -8.78
N GLY A 24 -0.31 -18.07 -9.41
CA GLY A 24 -0.50 -18.10 -10.85
C GLY A 24 -1.72 -17.28 -11.20
N LEU A 25 -1.51 -15.97 -11.36
CA LEU A 25 -2.36 -14.86 -11.85
C LEU A 25 -1.76 -13.63 -11.14
N ILE A 26 -1.54 -12.43 -11.70
CA ILE A 26 -2.19 -11.75 -12.81
C ILE A 26 -1.34 -10.51 -13.15
N ALA A 27 -1.30 -10.16 -14.44
CA ALA A 27 -1.08 -8.84 -15.03
C ALA A 27 0.27 -8.13 -14.81
N GLU A 28 1.01 -8.00 -15.91
CA GLU A 28 1.81 -6.81 -16.21
C GLU A 28 0.86 -5.59 -16.22
N ASP A 29 0.57 -5.05 -15.04
CA ASP A 29 0.04 -3.71 -14.89
C ASP A 29 1.24 -2.89 -14.40
N ASP A 30 1.69 -1.90 -15.17
CA ASP A 30 2.72 -0.92 -14.77
C ASP A 30 2.28 -0.06 -13.55
N SER A 31 1.28 -0.53 -12.78
CA SER A 31 0.86 0.08 -11.53
C SER A 31 1.74 -0.45 -10.40
N ILE A 32 2.56 0.46 -9.86
CA ILE A 32 3.34 0.17 -8.65
C ILE A 32 2.35 -0.03 -7.50
N PRO A 33 2.36 -1.20 -6.82
CA PRO A 33 1.55 -1.41 -5.62
C PRO A 33 1.78 -0.32 -4.58
N ILE A 34 0.74 0.00 -3.80
CA ILE A 34 0.78 1.11 -2.85
C ILE A 34 1.87 0.88 -1.78
N GLU A 35 2.09 -0.36 -1.33
CA GLU A 35 3.17 -0.67 -0.41
C GLU A 35 4.54 -0.36 -1.03
N MET A 36 4.76 -0.74 -2.29
CA MET A 36 6.00 -0.46 -3.01
C MET A 36 6.22 1.04 -3.23
N MET A 37 5.14 1.81 -3.42
CA MET A 37 5.21 3.27 -3.52
C MET A 37 5.66 3.90 -2.19
N LEU A 38 5.16 3.39 -1.06
CA LEU A 38 5.55 3.84 0.27
C LEU A 38 7.04 3.58 0.53
N GLU A 39 7.49 2.35 0.29
CA GLU A 39 8.90 1.96 0.45
C GLU A 39 9.83 2.78 -0.43
N LYS A 40 9.46 2.98 -1.70
CA LYS A 40 10.23 3.80 -2.64
C LYS A 40 10.40 5.23 -2.13
N ILE A 41 9.32 5.87 -1.68
CA ILE A 41 9.36 7.24 -1.16
C ILE A 41 10.16 7.32 0.14
N ALA A 42 10.03 6.34 1.03
CA ALA A 42 10.80 6.26 2.26
C ALA A 42 12.31 6.19 1.97
N LYS A 43 12.70 5.31 1.03
CA LYS A 43 14.09 5.15 0.58
C LYS A 43 14.63 6.41 -0.07
N GLU A 44 13.88 7.04 -0.97
CA GLU A 44 14.28 8.30 -1.62
C GLU A 44 14.44 9.45 -0.63
N ALA A 45 13.61 9.50 0.41
CA ALA A 45 13.66 10.52 1.44
C ALA A 45 14.65 10.21 2.58
N GLY A 46 15.26 9.00 2.60
CA GLY A 46 16.15 8.55 3.67
C GLY A 46 15.46 8.42 5.03
N VAL A 47 14.18 8.02 5.06
CA VAL A 47 13.38 7.85 6.28
C VAL A 47 12.90 6.42 6.42
N ALA A 48 12.60 6.00 7.65
CA ALA A 48 11.99 4.71 7.91
C ALA A 48 10.51 4.70 7.51
N VAL A 49 10.01 3.57 7.00
CA VAL A 49 8.59 3.41 6.63
C VAL A 49 7.72 3.53 7.87
N GLU A 50 8.18 2.98 8.99
CA GLU A 50 7.52 3.03 10.29
C GLU A 50 7.34 4.46 10.78
N ASP A 51 8.28 5.37 10.51
CA ASP A 51 8.15 6.79 10.85
C ASP A 51 7.06 7.47 10.00
N MET A 52 6.95 7.06 8.74
CA MET A 52 5.91 7.55 7.84
C MET A 52 4.52 7.11 8.31
N LEU A 53 4.39 5.91 8.87
CA LEU A 53 3.14 5.40 9.46
C LEU A 53 2.87 5.94 10.87
N GLY A 54 3.91 6.10 11.70
CA GLY A 54 3.83 6.37 13.14
C GLY A 54 3.64 7.84 13.53
N GLY A 55 3.32 8.72 12.58
CA GLY A 55 2.99 10.11 12.90
C GLY A 55 4.18 11.02 13.27
N SER A 56 5.43 10.61 13.01
CA SER A 56 6.62 11.43 13.27
C SER A 56 6.50 12.83 12.64
N LYS A 57 6.97 13.84 13.38
CA LYS A 57 6.92 15.27 13.03
C LYS A 57 8.21 15.79 12.40
N VAL A 58 9.21 14.92 12.23
CA VAL A 58 10.46 15.26 11.55
C VAL A 58 10.13 15.78 10.15
N ARG A 59 10.71 16.92 9.76
CA ARG A 59 10.38 17.59 8.50
C ARG A 59 10.52 16.65 7.29
N ALA A 60 11.58 15.85 7.24
CA ALA A 60 11.80 14.87 6.18
C ALA A 60 10.65 13.86 6.09
N VAL A 61 10.24 13.27 7.23
CA VAL A 61 9.13 12.31 7.31
C VAL A 61 7.81 12.94 6.91
N VAL A 62 7.54 14.18 7.35
CA VAL A 62 6.31 14.90 6.98
C VAL A 62 6.26 15.16 5.47
N MET A 63 7.36 15.56 4.86
CA MET A 63 7.43 15.78 3.41
C MET A 63 7.27 14.46 2.64
N ALA A 64 7.93 13.40 3.07
CA ALA A 64 7.78 12.06 2.50
C ALA A 64 6.32 11.58 2.58
N ARG A 65 5.66 11.74 3.74
CA ARG A 65 4.25 11.37 3.93
C ARG A 65 3.33 12.17 3.02
N ARG A 66 3.56 13.47 2.86
CA ARG A 66 2.77 14.32 1.95
C ARG A 66 2.94 13.89 0.49
N ARG A 67 4.17 13.56 0.08
CA ARG A 67 4.47 13.05 -1.25
C ARG A 67 3.76 11.72 -1.51
N PHE A 68 3.81 10.80 -0.55
CA PHE A 68 3.08 9.53 -0.61
C PHE A 68 1.57 9.76 -0.75
N ILE A 69 0.98 10.61 0.10
CA ILE A 69 -0.45 10.94 0.03
C ILE A 69 -0.83 11.49 -1.36
N TYR A 70 -0.02 12.39 -1.91
CA TYR A 70 -0.27 12.96 -3.24
C TYR A 70 -0.22 11.89 -4.34
N GLN A 71 0.83 11.07 -4.37
CA GLN A 71 0.99 10.05 -5.41
C GLN A 71 -0.06 8.95 -5.30
N ALA A 72 -0.37 8.50 -4.08
CA ALA A 72 -1.40 7.50 -3.83
C ALA A 72 -2.78 7.98 -4.32
N LEU A 73 -3.18 9.21 -3.98
CA LEU A 73 -4.45 9.77 -4.44
C LEU A 73 -4.45 10.08 -5.94
N LYS A 74 -3.34 10.54 -6.51
CA LYS A 74 -3.22 10.83 -7.95
C LYS A 74 -3.28 9.56 -8.79
N SER A 75 -2.75 8.45 -8.29
CA SER A 75 -2.78 7.16 -8.97
C SER A 75 -4.20 6.58 -9.09
N GLY A 76 -5.15 7.05 -8.26
CA GLY A 76 -6.51 6.50 -8.21
C GLY A 76 -6.60 5.09 -7.62
N LEU A 77 -5.48 4.49 -7.22
CA LEU A 77 -5.41 3.13 -6.65
C LEU A 77 -6.06 3.04 -5.26
N ILE A 78 -6.14 4.15 -4.53
CA ILE A 78 -6.69 4.20 -3.18
C ILE A 78 -7.49 5.47 -2.93
N THR A 79 -8.60 5.31 -2.22
CA THR A 79 -9.42 6.44 -1.80
C THR A 79 -8.79 7.15 -0.60
N GLY A 80 -9.12 8.43 -0.40
CA GLY A 80 -8.69 9.15 0.80
C GLY A 80 -9.16 8.48 2.10
N ALA A 81 -10.34 7.86 2.07
CA ALA A 81 -10.92 7.04 3.15
C ALA A 81 -9.98 5.90 3.57
N GLU A 82 -9.57 5.11 2.59
CA GLU A 82 -8.71 3.94 2.80
C GLU A 82 -7.30 4.35 3.21
N LEU A 83 -6.75 5.38 2.57
CA LEU A 83 -5.42 5.90 2.88
C LEU A 83 -5.32 6.44 4.32
N ALA A 84 -6.37 7.08 4.82
CA ALA A 84 -6.43 7.53 6.22
C ALA A 84 -6.42 6.36 7.20
N ARG A 85 -7.10 5.26 6.88
CA ARG A 85 -7.07 4.03 7.68
C ARG A 85 -5.67 3.43 7.70
N GLN A 86 -5.05 3.27 6.53
CA GLN A 86 -3.70 2.71 6.41
C GLN A 86 -2.65 3.52 7.14
N LEU A 87 -2.71 4.85 7.05
CA LEU A 87 -1.77 5.75 7.73
C LEU A 87 -2.16 6.04 9.20
N ASN A 88 -3.30 5.52 9.67
CA ASN A 88 -3.86 5.83 10.99
C ASN A 88 -3.93 7.35 11.28
N VAL A 89 -4.39 8.12 10.30
CA VAL A 89 -4.54 9.58 10.38
C VAL A 89 -5.97 10.02 10.08
N SER A 90 -6.32 11.24 10.46
CA SER A 90 -7.63 11.80 10.11
C SER A 90 -7.75 12.10 8.61
N GLN A 91 -8.96 12.02 8.06
CA GLN A 91 -9.28 12.50 6.71
C GLN A 91 -8.78 13.92 6.45
N SER A 92 -8.88 14.79 7.47
CA SER A 92 -8.43 16.17 7.37
C SER A 92 -6.91 16.29 7.09
N GLN A 93 -6.11 15.35 7.60
CA GLN A 93 -4.67 15.31 7.36
C GLN A 93 -4.35 14.82 5.95
N ILE A 94 -5.13 13.88 5.41
CA ILE A 94 -5.03 13.45 4.02
C ILE A 94 -5.29 14.63 3.08
N THR A 95 -6.41 15.35 3.26
CA THR A 95 -6.74 16.52 2.42
C THR A 95 -5.68 17.62 2.52
N ARG A 96 -5.17 17.91 3.73
CA ARG A 96 -4.08 18.89 3.91
C ARG A 96 -2.81 18.45 3.22
N GLY A 97 -2.44 17.17 3.32
CA GLY A 97 -1.24 16.62 2.69
C GLY A 97 -1.28 16.73 1.17
N PHE A 98 -2.44 16.38 0.58
CA PHE A 98 -2.66 16.49 -0.86
C PHE A 98 -2.54 17.94 -1.36
N LYS A 99 -3.20 18.89 -0.69
CA LYS A 99 -3.15 20.32 -1.07
C LYS A 99 -1.78 20.95 -0.88
N ALA A 100 -1.07 20.59 0.19
CA ALA A 100 0.25 21.14 0.48
C ALA A 100 1.26 20.75 -0.61
N TYR A 101 1.32 19.47 -0.98
CA TYR A 101 2.23 19.01 -2.02
C TYR A 101 1.88 19.62 -3.39
N ASN A 102 0.59 19.68 -3.75
CA ASN A 102 0.17 20.27 -5.02
C ASN A 102 0.61 21.74 -5.17
N LYS A 103 0.48 22.53 -4.08
CA LYS A 103 0.94 23.94 -4.06
C LYS A 103 2.45 24.07 -4.23
N ASP A 104 3.23 23.20 -3.59
CA ASP A 104 4.69 23.24 -3.68
C ASP A 104 5.20 22.92 -5.11
N THR A 105 4.47 22.11 -5.89
CA THR A 105 4.78 21.85 -7.31
C THR A 105 4.43 22.99 -8.26
N THR A 106 3.44 23.83 -7.94
CA THR A 106 2.98 24.91 -8.85
C THR A 106 3.82 26.17 -8.85
N VAL A 107 4.82 26.28 -7.96
CA VAL A 107 5.66 27.50 -7.84
C VAL A 107 6.97 27.39 -8.65
N PHE A 108 7.16 26.32 -9.42
CA PHE A 108 8.39 26.07 -10.19
C PHE A 108 8.16 25.94 -11.71
N THR A 109 7.13 26.61 -12.24
CA THR A 109 6.93 26.74 -13.70
C THR A 109 7.17 28.17 -14.14
#